data_AF-A0A317MYI1-F1
#
_entry.id   AF-A0A317MYI1-F1
#
_cell.length_a   1.000
_cell.length_b   1.000
_cell.length_c   1.000
_cell.angle_alpha   90.00
_cell.angle_beta   90.00
_cell.angle_gamma   90.00
#
_symmetry.space_group_name_H-M   'P 1'
#
loop_
_entity.id
_entity.type
_entity.pdbx_description
1 polymer ?
#
loop_
_entity_poly.entity_id
_entity_poly.type
_entity_poly.pdbx_seq_one_letter_code
_entity_poly.pdbx_strand_id
1 'polypeptide(L)' 'MPELYIDGQRISVAAGTSVAAALALAGDGCSRSALNGTRRAPLCGMGVCQECRVSIDGQRRLACQTPCRDGMRVETRR' A
#
# COMPACT_ATOMS: atom_id res chain seq x y z
N MET A 1 -6.39 -11.50 -12.31
CA MET A 1 -5.25 -10.77 -11.73
C MET A 1 -5.76 -9.40 -11.32
N PRO A 2 -5.78 -9.06 -10.03
CA PRO A 2 -6.31 -7.77 -9.60
C PRO A 2 -5.62 -6.59 -10.29
N GLU A 3 -6.38 -5.63 -10.81
CA GLU A 3 -5.90 -4.32 -11.29
C GLU A 3 -6.27 -3.21 -10.29
N LEU A 4 -5.28 -2.44 -9.86
CA LEU A 4 -5.46 -1.35 -8.88
C LEU A 4 -4.65 -0.10 -9.28
N TYR A 5 -4.95 1.02 -8.64
CA TYR A 5 -4.26 2.29 -8.85
C TYR A 5 -3.45 2.65 -7.60
N ILE A 6 -2.15 2.87 -7.77
CA ILE A 6 -1.26 3.38 -6.72
C ILE A 6 -0.81 4.76 -7.14
N ASP A 7 -1.17 5.79 -6.38
CA ASP A 7 -0.87 7.21 -6.69
C ASP A 7 -1.25 7.59 -8.15
N GLY A 8 -2.34 7.00 -8.65
CA GLY A 8 -2.84 7.20 -10.02
C GLY A 8 -2.24 6.27 -11.08
N GLN A 9 -1.15 5.56 -10.77
CA GLN A 9 -0.56 4.57 -11.68
C GLN A 9 -1.30 3.23 -11.59
N ARG A 10 -1.78 2.73 -12.73
CA ARG A 10 -2.42 1.41 -12.82
C ARG A 10 -1.36 0.30 -12.73
N ILE A 11 -1.64 -0.71 -11.90
CA ILE A 11 -0.80 -1.90 -11.72
C ILE A 11 -1.67 -3.15 -11.76
N SER A 12 -1.11 -4.27 -12.24
CA SER A 12 -1.73 -5.59 -12.12
C SER A 12 -0.87 -6.49 -11.25
N VAL A 13 -1.50 -7.25 -10.36
CA VAL A 13 -0.82 -8.17 -9.43
C VAL A 13 -1.43 -9.56 -9.45
N ALA A 14 -0.71 -10.54 -8.90
CA ALA A 14 -1.27 -11.87 -8.69
C ALA A 14 -2.42 -11.84 -7.66
N ALA A 15 -3.37 -12.75 -7.79
CA ALA A 15 -4.43 -12.91 -6.78
C ALA A 15 -3.82 -13.24 -5.41
N GLY A 16 -4.39 -12.69 -4.34
CA GLY A 16 -3.87 -12.85 -2.97
C GLY A 16 -2.70 -11.93 -2.60
N THR A 17 -2.18 -11.14 -3.55
CA THR A 17 -1.16 -10.12 -3.26
C THR A 17 -1.72 -9.09 -2.27
N SER A 18 -0.95 -8.76 -1.22
CA SER A 18 -1.31 -7.69 -0.29
C SER A 18 -0.95 -6.32 -0.87
N VAL A 19 -1.60 -5.27 -0.38
CA VAL A 19 -1.30 -3.90 -0.80
C VAL A 19 0.14 -3.51 -0.46
N ALA A 20 0.70 -4.04 0.64
CA ALA A 20 2.12 -3.87 0.95
C ALA A 20 3.04 -4.46 -0.13
N ALA A 21 2.75 -5.67 -0.60
CA ALA A 21 3.52 -6.31 -1.67
C ALA A 21 3.32 -5.58 -3.01
N ALA A 22 2.10 -5.10 -3.30
CA ALA A 22 1.82 -4.27 -4.46
C ALA A 22 2.64 -2.97 -4.47
N LEU A 23 2.77 -2.29 -3.32
CA LEU A 23 3.62 -1.10 -3.18
C LEU A 23 5.11 -1.41 -3.44
N ALA A 24 5.58 -2.57 -2.99
CA ALA A 24 6.96 -3.01 -3.22
C ALA A 24 7.23 -3.33 -4.71
N LEU A 25 6.22 -3.76 -5.46
CA LEU A 25 6.33 -4.05 -6.89
C LEU A 25 6.20 -2.81 -7.78
N ALA A 26 5.43 -1.81 -7.36
CA ALA A 26 5.06 -0.67 -8.21
C ALA A 26 5.87 0.60 -7.98
N GLY A 27 6.62 0.71 -6.88
CA GLY A 27 7.32 1.95 -6.51
C GLY A 27 8.43 1.75 -5.48
N ASP A 28 8.56 2.70 -4.55
CA ASP A 28 9.60 2.68 -3.51
C ASP A 28 9.26 1.78 -2.30
N GLY A 29 8.20 0.99 -2.39
CA GLY A 29 7.72 0.11 -1.31
C GLY A 29 7.16 0.85 -0.09
N CYS A 30 7.13 2.18 -0.10
CA CYS A 30 6.71 2.97 1.04
C CYS A 30 5.22 3.29 0.99
N SER A 31 4.59 3.28 2.16
CA SER A 31 3.14 3.45 2.30
C SER A 31 2.74 4.83 2.81
N ARG A 32 3.67 5.55 3.46
CA ARG A 32 3.45 6.90 3.99
C ARG A 32 4.77 7.64 4.19
N SER A 33 4.69 8.94 4.44
CA SER A 33 5.79 9.76 4.96
C SER A 33 5.53 10.12 6.43
N ALA A 34 6.58 10.12 7.24
CA ALA A 34 6.54 10.69 8.59
C ALA A 34 6.58 12.23 8.53
N LEU A 35 6.30 12.90 9.66
CA LEU A 35 6.30 14.36 9.74
C LEU A 35 7.65 15.00 9.36
N ASN A 36 8.75 14.30 9.61
CA ASN A 36 10.10 14.72 9.24
C ASN A 36 10.46 14.39 7.77
N GLY A 37 9.49 13.97 6.95
CA GLY A 37 9.70 13.60 5.55
C GLY A 37 10.27 12.20 5.32
N THR A 38 10.66 11.47 6.37
CA THR A 38 11.18 10.10 6.21
C THR A 38 10.09 9.19 5.65
N ARG A 39 10.37 8.51 4.53
CA ARG A 39 9.49 7.50 3.93
C ARG A 39 9.42 6.26 4.83
N ARG A 40 8.24 5.67 4.95
CA ARG A 40 8.01 4.50 5.80
C ARG A 40 7.44 3.36 4.99
N ALA A 41 8.06 2.21 5.15
CA ALA A 41 7.67 0.95 4.53
C ALA A 41 7.16 -0.04 5.58
N PRO A 42 6.45 -1.11 5.17
CA PRO A 42 6.11 -2.21 6.06
C PRO A 42 7.36 -2.81 6.72
N LEU A 43 7.35 -2.92 8.05
CA LEU A 43 8.45 -3.54 8.81
C LEU A 43 8.13 -4.97 9.23
N CYS A 44 7.02 -5.17 9.97
CA CYS A 44 6.72 -6.49 10.54
C CYS A 44 5.90 -7.42 9.64
N GLY A 45 5.26 -6.92 8.57
CA GLY A 45 4.32 -7.68 7.74
C GLY A 45 3.02 -8.15 8.43
N MET A 46 2.94 -8.08 9.76
CA MET A 46 1.83 -8.60 10.58
C MET A 46 0.83 -7.52 11.04
N GLY A 47 1.12 -6.24 10.78
CA GLY A 47 0.30 -5.10 11.19
C GLY A 47 0.60 -4.52 12.57
N VAL A 48 1.40 -5.19 13.40
CA VAL A 48 1.74 -4.76 14.77
C VAL A 48 2.48 -3.42 14.80
N CYS A 49 3.48 -3.23 13.93
CA CYS A 49 4.26 -1.99 13.89
C CYS A 49 3.48 -0.77 13.38
N GLN A 50 2.36 -0.98 12.68
CA GLN A 50 1.57 0.06 12.01
C GLN A 50 2.33 0.95 11.01
N GLU A 51 3.56 0.58 10.64
CA GLU A 51 4.36 1.36 9.69
C GLU A 51 3.81 1.30 8.24
N CYS A 52 2.98 0.32 7.94
CA CYS A 52 2.36 0.13 6.62
C CYS A 52 1.01 0.83 6.44
N ARG A 53 0.65 1.79 7.33
CA ARG A 53 -0.60 2.53 7.18
C ARG A 53 -0.60 3.33 5.88
N VAL A 54 -1.70 3.26 5.13
CA VAL A 54 -1.90 3.93 3.84
C VAL A 54 -3.38 4.24 3.61
N SER A 55 -3.68 5.21 2.76
CA SER A 55 -5.04 5.48 2.29
C SER A 55 -5.42 4.45 1.23
N ILE A 56 -6.52 3.73 1.45
CA ILE A 56 -7.10 2.78 0.51
C ILE A 56 -8.58 3.13 0.37
N ASP A 57 -8.99 3.52 -0.84
CA ASP A 57 -10.36 3.96 -1.15
C ASP A 57 -10.86 5.04 -0.16
N GLY A 58 -9.97 5.98 0.18
CA GLY A 58 -10.23 7.09 1.11
C GLY A 58 -10.19 6.72 2.60
N GLN A 59 -9.93 5.46 2.95
CA GLN A 59 -9.86 4.99 4.34
C GLN A 59 -8.43 4.60 4.74
N ARG A 60 -7.99 4.99 5.95
CA ARG A 60 -6.69 4.52 6.46
C ARG A 60 -6.78 3.04 6.84
N ARG A 61 -5.96 2.21 6.19
CA ARG A 61 -5.88 0.76 6.43
C ARG A 61 -4.42 0.32 6.55
N LEU A 62 -4.21 -0.93 6.98
CA LEU A 62 -2.89 -1.55 7.03
C LEU A 62 -2.62 -2.27 5.70
N ALA A 63 -1.63 -1.78 4.94
CA ALA A 63 -1.32 -2.34 3.63
C ALA A 63 -0.92 -3.82 3.70
N CYS A 64 -0.22 -4.23 4.75
CA CYS A 64 0.24 -5.61 4.92
C CYS A 64 -0.87 -6.63 5.17
N GLN A 65 -2.03 -6.19 5.69
CA GLN A 65 -3.18 -7.06 5.97
C GLN A 65 -4.33 -6.86 4.98
N THR A 66 -4.18 -5.95 4.02
CA THR A 66 -5.23 -5.68 3.02
C THR A 66 -4.88 -6.40 1.72
N PRO A 67 -5.68 -7.37 1.26
CA PRO A 67 -5.50 -7.97 -0.06
C PRO A 67 -5.92 -6.99 -1.17
N CYS A 68 -5.18 -6.99 -2.28
CA CYS A 68 -5.51 -6.21 -3.46
C CYS A 68 -6.83 -6.68 -4.08
N ARG A 69 -7.63 -5.73 -4.58
CA ARG A 69 -8.90 -5.97 -5.27
C ARG A 69 -8.98 -5.09 -6.51
N ASP A 70 -9.78 -5.51 -7.49
CA ASP A 70 -10.00 -4.74 -8.71
C ASP A 70 -10.55 -3.35 -8.41
N GLY A 71 -10.01 -2.35 -9.11
CA GLY A 71 -10.43 -0.95 -9.01
C GLY A 71 -9.98 -0.24 -7.73
N MET A 72 -9.29 -0.93 -6.81
CA MET A 72 -8.80 -0.34 -5.56
C MET A 72 -7.88 0.86 -5.82
N ARG A 73 -8.01 1.91 -5.00
CA ARG A 73 -7.19 3.14 -5.10
C ARG A 73 -6.36 3.33 -3.85
N VAL A 74 -5.05 3.33 -4.00
CA VAL A 74 -4.07 3.46 -2.92
C VAL A 74 -3.33 4.79 -3.07
N GLU A 75 -3.26 5.56 -1.98
CA GLU A 75 -2.56 6.86 -1.96
C GLU A 75 -1.49 6.86 -0.87
N THR A 76 -0.22 7.07 -1.25
CA THR A 76 0.95 6.98 -0.34
C THR A 76 1.47 8.34 0.12
N ARG A 77 0.90 9.44 -0.41
CA ARG A 77 1.41 10.81 -0.25
C ARG A 77 0.40 11.80 0.35
N ARG A 78 -0.64 11.29 0.99
CA ARG A 78 -1.68 12.11 1.62
C ARG A 78 -1.30 12.57 3.02
#